data_AF-A0A2G2PW45-F1
#
_entry.id   AF-A0A2G2PW45-F1
#
_cell.length_a   1.000
_cell.length_b   1.000
_cell.length_c   1.000
_cell.angle_alpha   90.00
_cell.angle_beta   90.00
_cell.angle_gamma   90.00
#
_symmetry.space_group_name_H-M   'P 1'
#
loop_
_entity.id
_entity.type
_entity.pdbx_description
1 polymer ?
#
loop_
_entity_poly.entity_id
_entity_poly.type
_entity_poly.pdbx_seq_one_letter_code
_entity_poly.pdbx_strand_id
1 'polypeptide(L)'
;MIKIMKNGIVRTLLFYGIGFGIAGIIYLIVGNPYIHAPGLHHLIMLLTLILGIIWTVYSIIIYFLKRKTQILFGIIITNLIIILSLLFYIFYPTIFKNKTSNPKITNEILTKMKGDSTEIFHNGNLIYLKVKDSILLDLRENKTE
;
A
#
# COMPACT_ATOMS: atom_id res chain seq x y z
N MET A 1 -5.17 8.77 39.59
CA MET A 1 -5.87 8.10 38.47
C MET A 1 -5.12 8.24 37.13
N ILE A 2 -4.82 9.46 36.69
CA ILE A 2 -4.14 9.76 35.40
C ILE A 2 -2.75 9.11 35.25
N LYS A 3 -1.92 9.12 36.29
CA LYS A 3 -0.54 8.57 36.27
C LYS A 3 -0.49 7.07 35.96
N ILE A 4 -1.49 6.30 36.39
CA ILE A 4 -1.55 4.85 36.21
C ILE A 4 -1.95 4.50 34.77
N MET A 5 -2.95 5.22 34.22
CA MET A 5 -3.33 5.08 32.82
C MET A 5 -2.21 5.49 31.86
N LYS A 6 -1.47 6.56 32.20
CA LYS A 6 -0.29 7.01 31.45
C LYS A 6 0.74 5.89 31.26
N ASN A 7 0.96 5.04 32.26
CA ASN A 7 1.88 3.91 32.12
C ASN A 7 1.43 2.90 31.06
N GLY A 8 0.12 2.65 30.94
CA GLY A 8 -0.43 1.80 29.87
C GLY A 8 -0.18 2.41 28.50
N ILE A 9 -0.50 3.70 28.34
CA ILE A 9 -0.30 4.46 27.10
C ILE A 9 1.19 4.45 26.70
N VAL A 10 2.09 4.80 27.62
CA VAL A 10 3.53 4.88 27.35
C VAL A 10 4.09 3.50 26.96
N ARG A 11 3.66 2.42 27.61
CA ARG A 11 4.09 1.06 27.24
C ARG A 11 3.67 0.70 25.82
N THR A 12 2.43 1.00 25.45
CA THR A 12 1.93 0.75 24.10
C THR A 12 2.70 1.59 23.07
N LEU A 13 2.91 2.89 23.35
CA LEU A 13 3.68 3.77 22.45
C LEU A 13 5.12 3.32 22.29
N LEU A 14 5.79 2.88 23.36
CA LEU A 14 7.15 2.33 23.28
C LEU A 14 7.20 1.06 22.45
N PHE A 15 6.23 0.16 22.61
CA PHE A 15 6.16 -1.07 21.81
C PHE A 15 6.11 -0.77 20.31
N TYR A 16 5.19 0.08 19.87
CA TYR A 16 5.09 0.46 18.45
C TYR A 16 6.26 1.33 18.01
N GLY A 17 6.73 2.25 18.86
CA GLY A 17 7.88 3.10 18.57
C GLY A 17 9.15 2.28 18.31
N ILE A 18 9.39 1.23 19.11
CA ILE A 18 10.50 0.31 18.89
C ILE A 18 10.27 -0.51 17.62
N GLY A 19 9.10 -1.13 17.44
CA GLY A 19 8.83 -1.97 16.26
C GLY A 19 8.92 -1.20 14.94
N PHE A 20 8.30 -0.03 14.85
CA PHE A 20 8.38 0.85 13.69
C PHE A 20 9.76 1.50 13.54
N GLY A 21 10.43 1.82 14.66
CA GLY A 21 11.81 2.29 14.64
C GLY A 21 12.77 1.27 14.02
N ILE A 22 12.66 0.00 14.41
CA ILE A 22 13.44 -1.11 13.83
C ILE A 22 13.13 -1.25 12.33
N ALA A 23 11.84 -1.21 11.95
CA ALA A 23 11.47 -1.26 10.54
C ALA A 23 12.08 -0.10 9.74
N GLY A 24 12.08 1.12 10.29
CA GLY A 24 12.69 2.29 9.68
C GLY A 24 14.21 2.15 9.54
N ILE A 25 14.91 1.66 10.56
CA ILE A 25 16.35 1.38 10.49
C ILE A 25 16.65 0.37 9.38
N ILE A 26 15.86 -0.69 9.28
CA ILE A 26 16.04 -1.72 8.25
C ILE A 26 15.76 -1.18 6.85
N TYR A 27 14.77 -0.30 6.71
CA TYR A 27 14.55 0.43 5.46
C TYR A 27 15.76 1.28 5.08
N LEU A 28 16.40 1.98 6.04
CA LEU A 28 17.59 2.80 5.75
C LEU A 28 18.82 1.97 5.36
N ILE A 29 18.98 0.77 5.93
CA ILE A 29 20.14 -0.10 5.67
C ILE A 29 19.97 -0.89 4.36
N VAL A 30 18.81 -1.53 4.17
CA VAL A 30 18.56 -2.45 3.05
C VAL A 30 17.95 -1.72 1.85
N GLY A 31 17.27 -0.59 2.10
CA GLY A 31 16.50 0.12 1.09
C GLY A 31 15.23 -0.63 0.69
N ASN A 32 14.69 -0.22 -0.46
CA ASN A 32 13.66 -0.96 -1.17
C ASN A 32 14.12 -1.20 -2.61
N PRO A 33 14.96 -2.21 -2.87
CA PRO A 33 15.52 -2.45 -4.20
C PRO A 33 14.45 -2.83 -5.23
N TYR A 34 13.24 -3.19 -4.79
CA TYR A 34 12.13 -3.57 -5.66
C TYR A 34 10.82 -2.92 -5.21
N ILE A 35 10.45 -1.81 -5.84
CA ILE A 35 9.28 -0.97 -5.47
C ILE A 35 7.95 -1.77 -5.50
N HIS A 36 7.89 -2.84 -6.29
CA HIS A 36 6.68 -3.64 -6.47
C HIS A 36 6.52 -4.81 -5.48
N ALA A 37 7.50 -5.06 -4.60
CA ALA A 37 7.43 -6.16 -3.63
C ALA A 37 7.57 -5.65 -2.18
N PRO A 38 6.87 -6.28 -1.23
CA PRO A 38 7.04 -5.95 0.18
C PRO A 38 8.45 -6.32 0.64
N GLY A 39 9.26 -5.30 0.95
CA GLY A 39 10.58 -5.48 1.55
C GLY A 39 10.54 -5.93 3.01
N LEU A 40 11.71 -6.28 3.57
CA LEU A 40 11.84 -6.78 4.95
C LEU A 40 11.24 -5.83 6.01
N HIS A 41 11.37 -4.51 5.81
CA HIS A 41 10.78 -3.51 6.70
C HIS A 41 9.23 -3.58 6.74
N HIS A 42 8.58 -3.94 5.62
CA HIS A 42 7.13 -4.17 5.60
C HIS A 42 6.74 -5.38 6.45
N LEU A 43 7.52 -6.46 6.39
CA LEU A 43 7.28 -7.65 7.22
C LEU A 43 7.36 -7.30 8.71
N ILE A 44 8.33 -6.48 9.11
CA ILE A 44 8.52 -6.08 10.51
C ILE A 44 7.38 -5.19 10.99
N MET A 45 6.93 -4.24 10.17
CA MET A 45 5.75 -3.43 10.47
C MET A 45 4.51 -4.32 10.65
N LEU A 46 4.31 -5.30 9.75
CA LEU A 46 3.20 -6.24 9.82
C LEU A 46 3.24 -7.10 11.10
N LEU A 47 4.40 -7.66 11.43
CA LEU A 47 4.58 -8.46 12.65
C LEU A 47 4.34 -7.63 13.92
N THR A 48 4.82 -6.39 13.95
CA THR A 48 4.59 -5.45 15.06
C THR A 48 3.08 -5.24 15.25
N LEU A 49 2.34 -5.06 14.16
CA LEU A 49 0.89 -4.89 14.20
C LEU A 49 0.16 -6.15 14.69
N ILE A 50 0.52 -7.33 14.18
CA ILE A 50 -0.07 -8.61 14.60
C ILE A 50 0.13 -8.82 16.11
N LEU A 51 1.34 -8.61 16.61
CA LEU A 51 1.64 -8.70 18.04
C LEU A 51 0.83 -7.68 18.85
N GLY A 52 0.69 -6.46 18.35
CA GLY A 52 -0.16 -5.42 18.96
C GLY A 52 -1.64 -5.84 19.05
N ILE A 53 -2.18 -6.44 17.99
CA ILE A 53 -3.56 -6.97 17.97
C ILE A 53 -3.73 -8.10 18.99
N ILE A 54 -2.81 -9.08 18.99
CA ILE A 54 -2.84 -10.19 19.96
C ILE A 54 -2.79 -9.64 21.39
N TRP A 55 -1.91 -8.67 21.65
CA TRP A 55 -1.78 -8.05 22.96
C TRP A 55 -3.04 -7.28 23.37
N THR A 56 -3.72 -6.66 22.41
CA THR A 56 -5.01 -5.98 22.63
C THR A 56 -6.10 -6.96 23.04
N VAL A 57 -6.26 -8.06 22.30
CA VAL A 57 -7.22 -9.12 22.61
C VAL A 57 -6.95 -9.71 23.99
N TYR A 58 -5.69 -10.04 24.28
CA TYR A 58 -5.27 -10.53 25.59
C TYR A 58 -5.61 -9.54 26.72
N SER A 59 -5.35 -8.25 26.50
CA SER A 59 -5.64 -7.19 27.47
C SER A 59 -7.13 -7.01 27.71
N ILE A 60 -7.96 -7.11 26.66
CA ILE A 60 -9.43 -7.09 26.77
C ILE A 60 -9.91 -8.27 27.61
N ILE A 61 -9.46 -9.48 27.31
CA ILE A 61 -9.85 -10.70 28.05
C ILE A 61 -9.53 -10.53 29.54
N ILE A 62 -8.31 -10.09 29.89
CA ILE A 62 -7.94 -9.88 31.28
C ILE A 62 -8.74 -8.74 31.93
N TYR A 63 -8.98 -7.66 31.20
CA TYR A 63 -9.71 -6.51 31.72
C TYR A 63 -11.13 -6.88 32.14
N PHE A 64 -11.82 -7.70 31.36
CA PHE A 64 -13.19 -8.12 31.65
C PHE A 64 -13.28 -9.31 32.60
N LEU A 65 -12.39 -10.32 32.48
CA LEU A 65 -12.51 -11.57 33.24
C LEU A 65 -11.76 -11.58 34.59
N LYS A 66 -10.70 -10.77 34.74
CA LYS A 66 -9.84 -10.83 35.92
C LYS A 66 -9.80 -9.52 36.70
N ARG A 67 -9.34 -8.43 36.08
CA ARG A 67 -9.11 -7.17 36.81
C ARG A 67 -9.24 -5.96 35.90
N LYS A 68 -10.20 -5.09 36.22
CA LYS A 68 -10.42 -3.79 35.56
C LYS A 68 -9.38 -2.76 36.03
N THR A 69 -8.16 -2.84 35.51
CA THR A 69 -7.10 -1.86 35.84
C THR A 69 -7.05 -0.72 34.83
N GLN A 70 -6.74 0.49 35.33
CA GLN A 70 -6.50 1.67 34.49
C GLN A 70 -5.31 1.49 33.53
N ILE A 71 -4.35 0.63 33.88
CA ILE A 71 -3.21 0.31 32.99
C ILE A 71 -3.70 -0.46 31.77
N LEU A 72 -4.47 -1.54 31.97
CA LEU A 72 -5.04 -2.33 30.88
C LEU A 72 -5.96 -1.48 30.01
N PHE A 73 -6.78 -0.63 30.62
CA PHE A 73 -7.63 0.30 29.88
C PHE A 73 -6.81 1.23 28.97
N GLY A 74 -5.71 1.80 29.48
CA GLY A 74 -4.78 2.61 28.68
C GLY A 74 -4.15 1.83 27.52
N ILE A 75 -3.75 0.57 27.76
CA ILE A 75 -3.21 -0.31 26.70
C ILE A 75 -4.25 -0.57 25.62
N ILE A 76 -5.50 -0.87 26.00
CA ILE A 76 -6.59 -1.19 25.08
C ILE A 76 -6.92 0.03 24.21
N ILE A 77 -7.17 1.19 24.82
CA ILE A 77 -7.52 2.41 24.08
C ILE A 77 -6.39 2.81 23.12
N THR A 78 -5.14 2.81 23.60
CA THR A 78 -4.01 3.25 22.77
C THR A 78 -3.80 2.33 21.57
N ASN A 79 -3.89 1.01 21.77
CA ASN A 79 -3.81 0.05 20.67
C ASN A 79 -4.95 0.26 19.66
N LEU A 80 -6.19 0.41 20.15
CA LEU A 80 -7.36 0.64 19.28
C LEU A 80 -7.18 1.90 18.43
N ILE A 81 -6.71 3.00 19.02
CA ILE A 81 -6.42 4.24 18.29
C ILE A 81 -5.39 3.97 17.20
N ILE A 82 -4.26 3.34 17.52
CA ILE A 82 -3.18 3.07 16.55
C ILE A 82 -3.69 2.20 15.40
N ILE A 83 -4.42 1.11 15.70
CA ILE A 83 -4.97 0.21 14.70
C ILE A 83 -5.98 0.94 13.80
N LEU A 84 -6.90 1.72 14.39
CA LEU A 84 -7.88 2.50 13.62
C LEU A 84 -7.20 3.56 12.75
N SER A 85 -6.19 4.25 13.26
CA SER A 85 -5.41 5.22 12.48
C SER A 85 -4.70 4.55 11.30
N LEU A 86 -4.15 3.35 11.48
CA LEU A 86 -3.51 2.60 10.40
C LEU A 86 -4.52 2.11 9.35
N LEU A 87 -5.67 1.57 9.79
CA LEU A 87 -6.75 1.19 8.86
C LEU A 87 -7.23 2.42 8.08
N PHE A 88 -7.43 3.54 8.76
CA PHE A 88 -7.79 4.79 8.11
C PHE A 88 -6.74 5.19 7.07
N TYR A 89 -5.44 5.17 7.41
CA TYR A 89 -4.36 5.47 6.46
C TYR A 89 -4.38 4.56 5.23
N ILE A 90 -4.61 3.26 5.41
CA ILE A 90 -4.65 2.28 4.31
C ILE A 90 -5.88 2.47 3.42
N PHE A 91 -7.05 2.70 4.02
CA PHE A 91 -8.32 2.79 3.28
C PHE A 91 -8.64 4.20 2.81
N TYR A 92 -7.99 5.24 3.33
CA TYR A 92 -8.22 6.62 2.95
C TYR A 92 -8.09 6.84 1.44
N PRO A 93 -7.05 6.35 0.74
CA PRO A 93 -6.96 6.48 -0.72
C PRO A 93 -8.08 5.75 -1.47
N THR A 94 -8.63 4.67 -0.92
CA THR A 94 -9.71 3.89 -1.54
C THR A 94 -11.06 4.59 -1.36
N ILE A 95 -11.30 5.19 -0.19
CA ILE A 95 -12.55 5.86 0.16
C ILE A 95 -12.61 7.27 -0.44
N PHE A 96 -11.49 7.99 -0.45
CA PHE A 96 -11.41 9.40 -0.85
C PHE A 96 -10.70 9.63 -2.19
N LYS A 97 -10.33 8.58 -2.94
CA LYS A 97 -10.10 8.76 -4.38
C LYS A 97 -11.43 9.18 -5.00
N ASN A 98 -11.62 10.49 -5.14
CA ASN A 98 -12.41 11.00 -6.23
C ASN A 98 -11.91 10.30 -7.49
N LYS A 99 -12.84 9.77 -8.30
CA LYS A 99 -12.58 9.43 -9.69
C LYS A 99 -12.23 10.74 -10.42
N THR A 100 -11.08 11.34 -10.15
CA THR A 100 -10.34 11.97 -11.22
C THR A 100 -9.93 10.80 -12.09
N SER A 101 -10.81 10.48 -13.03
CA SER A 101 -10.44 9.84 -14.27
C SER A 101 -9.22 10.60 -14.78
N ASN A 102 -8.02 10.12 -14.44
CA ASN A 102 -6.95 10.23 -15.42
C ASN A 102 -7.60 9.72 -16.69
N PRO A 103 -7.67 10.51 -17.78
CA PRO A 103 -7.99 9.91 -19.05
C PRO A 103 -7.00 8.75 -19.14
N LYS A 104 -7.52 7.52 -19.21
CA LYS A 104 -6.70 6.43 -19.69
C LYS A 104 -6.18 6.98 -21.00
N ILE A 105 -4.90 7.34 -21.05
CA ILE A 105 -4.18 7.34 -22.30
C ILE A 105 -4.14 5.85 -22.60
N THR A 106 -5.25 5.36 -23.16
CA THR A 106 -5.35 4.00 -23.62
C THR A 106 -4.45 4.02 -24.82
N ASN A 107 -3.20 3.61 -24.64
CA ASN A 107 -2.29 3.28 -25.73
C ASN A 107 -2.89 2.07 -26.45
N GLU A 108 -3.99 2.31 -27.18
CA GLU A 108 -4.72 1.28 -27.88
C GLU A 108 -3.90 0.91 -29.09
N ILE A 109 -3.26 -0.26 -28.98
CA ILE A 109 -2.67 -0.94 -30.11
C ILE A 109 -3.79 -1.79 -30.72
N LEU A 110 -4.25 -1.42 -31.91
CA LEU A 110 -5.30 -2.13 -32.62
C LEU A 110 -4.70 -2.80 -33.84
N THR A 111 -4.83 -4.12 -33.92
CA THR A 111 -4.36 -4.90 -35.05
C THR A 111 -5.55 -5.29 -35.94
N LYS A 112 -5.50 -4.95 -37.23
CA LYS A 112 -6.46 -5.42 -38.24
C LYS A 112 -5.76 -6.35 -39.21
N MET A 113 -6.37 -7.50 -39.48
CA MET A 113 -5.91 -8.44 -40.49
C MET A 113 -6.97 -8.57 -41.58
N LYS A 114 -6.57 -8.45 -42.86
CA LYS A 114 -7.46 -8.61 -44.01
C LYS A 114 -6.74 -9.38 -45.13
N GLY A 115 -7.00 -10.67 -45.22
CA GLY A 115 -6.27 -11.56 -46.15
C GLY A 115 -4.78 -11.58 -45.81
N ASP A 116 -3.92 -11.30 -46.79
CA ASP A 116 -2.45 -11.24 -46.61
C ASP A 116 -1.95 -9.90 -46.04
N SER A 117 -2.86 -9.00 -45.63
CA SER A 117 -2.49 -7.73 -45.00
C SER A 117 -2.63 -7.73 -43.48
N THR A 118 -1.67 -7.10 -42.80
CA THR A 118 -1.70 -6.83 -41.36
C THR A 118 -1.41 -5.37 -41.11
N GLU A 119 -2.33 -4.69 -40.43
CA GLU A 119 -2.24 -3.28 -40.06
C GLU A 119 -2.18 -3.17 -38.54
N ILE A 120 -1.24 -2.41 -37.99
CA ILE A 120 -1.20 -2.08 -36.55
C ILE A 120 -1.35 -0.58 -36.40
N PHE A 121 -2.33 -0.18 -35.60
CA PHE A 121 -2.60 1.19 -35.25
C PHE A 121 -2.21 1.43 -33.79
N HIS A 122 -1.67 2.60 -33.48
CA HIS A 122 -1.47 3.09 -32.12
C HIS A 122 -2.22 4.41 -31.96
N ASN A 123 -3.21 4.45 -31.06
CA ASN A 123 -4.06 5.63 -30.83
C ASN A 123 -4.73 6.16 -32.12
N GLY A 124 -5.14 5.25 -33.01
CA GLY A 124 -5.76 5.58 -34.30
C GLY A 124 -4.78 5.84 -35.45
N ASN A 125 -3.49 5.98 -35.19
CA ASN A 125 -2.47 6.19 -36.22
C ASN A 125 -1.87 4.86 -36.69
N LEU A 126 -1.79 4.63 -38.00
CA LEU A 126 -1.15 3.43 -38.57
C LEU A 126 0.37 3.50 -38.36
N ILE A 127 0.92 2.57 -37.60
CA ILE A 127 2.37 2.48 -37.31
C ILE A 127 3.04 1.33 -38.06
N TYR A 128 2.26 0.34 -38.52
CA TYR A 128 2.75 -0.85 -39.21
C TYR A 128 1.76 -1.30 -40.26
N LEU A 129 2.25 -1.58 -41.47
CA LEU A 129 1.50 -2.23 -42.53
C LEU A 129 2.36 -3.31 -43.18
N LYS A 130 1.92 -4.55 -43.11
CA LYS A 130 2.47 -5.66 -43.89
C LYS A 130 1.48 -6.05 -44.96
N VAL A 131 1.94 -6.19 -46.20
CA VAL A 131 1.15 -6.72 -47.33
C VAL A 131 2.02 -7.74 -48.06
N LYS A 132 1.65 -9.02 -47.98
CA LYS A 132 2.46 -10.14 -48.51
C LYS A 132 3.90 -10.09 -47.97
N ASP A 133 4.88 -9.84 -48.85
CA ASP A 133 6.30 -9.79 -48.53
C ASP A 133 6.81 -8.36 -48.25
N SER A 134 5.95 -7.35 -48.38
CA SER A 134 6.32 -5.95 -48.16
C SER A 134 5.90 -5.47 -46.77
N ILE A 135 6.79 -4.73 -46.11
CA ILE A 135 6.56 -4.14 -44.79
C ILE A 135 6.81 -2.63 -44.88
N LEU A 136 5.86 -1.85 -44.38
CA LEU A 136 5.97 -0.41 -44.18
C LEU A 136 5.86 -0.11 -42.69
N LEU A 137 6.86 0.58 -42.16
CA LEU A 137 6.94 1.05 -40.79
C LEU A 137 6.93 2.57 -40.81
N ASP A 138 5.96 3.19 -40.14
CA ASP A 138 6.00 4.63 -39.94
C ASP A 138 6.76 4.93 -38.65
N LEU A 139 7.97 5.46 -38.79
CA LEU A 139 8.87 5.80 -37.68
C LEU A 139 8.79 7.29 -37.30
N ARG A 140 7.82 8.04 -37.83
CA ARG A 140 7.66 9.45 -37.47
C ARG A 140 7.38 9.57 -35.98
N GLU A 141 8.29 10.23 -35.27
CA GLU A 141 8.03 10.69 -33.90
C GLU A 141 6.86 11.67 -33.96
N ASN A 142 5.80 11.37 -33.21
CA ASN A 142 4.73 12.32 -32.95
C ASN A 142 5.36 13.54 -32.27
N LYS A 143 5.60 14.62 -33.03
CA LYS A 143 5.85 15.93 -32.45
C LYS A 143 4.55 16.37 -31.79
N THR A 144 4.48 16.22 -30.47
CA THR A 144 3.49 16.92 -29.66
C THR A 144 3.76 18.42 -29.80
N GLU A 145 2.91 19.12 -30.55
CA GLU A 145 2.75 20.58 -30.46
C GLU A 145 2.08 20.97 -29.14
#